data_AF-A0A6B1C1M1-F1
#
_entry.id   AF-A0A6B1C1M1-F1
#
_cell.length_a   1.000
_cell.length_b   1.000
_cell.length_c   1.000
_cell.angle_alpha   90.00
_cell.angle_beta   90.00
_cell.angle_gamma   90.00
#
_symmetry.space_group_name_H-M   'P 1'
#
loop_
_entity.id
_entity.type
_entity.pdbx_description
1 polymer ?
#
loop_
_entity_poly.entity_id
_entity_poly.type
_entity_poly.pdbx_seq_one_letter_code
_entity_poly.pdbx_strand_id
1 'polypeptide(L)'
;MRAAEWRDRADAALAGIDEIDLRDLRSVVVAAEAGAADEEAKALAEELRTKLTERVDREHAEWLAEVAATLADGRMVRALRLSSRPPKAGVPLPQDMVTRLTDAASAALTSDTPTKRWTTVLGAVAFSPVRRTVQPQGIPEKPDKELLAEVTKLSERVPHIAALFGVEPTPPPKRGRRGAGKQAST
;
A
#
# COMPACT_ATOMS: atom_id res chain seq x y z
N MET A 1 9.77 -28.70 -1.55
CA MET A 1 9.58 -29.04 -0.12
C MET A 1 9.16 -30.48 -0.05
N ARG A 2 9.73 -31.30 0.84
CA ARG A 2 9.28 -32.69 1.01
C ARG A 2 7.97 -32.71 1.81
N ALA A 3 7.12 -33.72 1.64
CA ALA A 3 5.82 -33.81 2.34
C ALA A 3 5.96 -33.72 3.87
N ALA A 4 6.93 -34.41 4.46
CA ALA A 4 7.21 -34.34 5.89
C ALA A 4 7.64 -32.92 6.35
N GLU A 5 8.52 -32.27 5.59
CA GLU A 5 8.98 -30.90 5.87
C GLU A 5 7.82 -29.89 5.78
N TRP A 6 6.91 -30.09 4.83
CA TRP A 6 5.69 -29.28 4.73
C TRP A 6 4.80 -29.48 5.95
N ARG A 7 4.60 -30.74 6.37
CA ARG A 7 3.75 -31.08 7.53
C ARG A 7 4.28 -30.46 8.82
N ASP A 8 5.58 -30.57 9.09
CA ASP A 8 6.21 -29.94 10.25
C ASP A 8 5.99 -28.42 10.26
N ARG A 9 6.13 -27.77 9.08
CA ARG A 9 5.89 -26.34 8.94
C ARG A 9 4.42 -25.97 9.06
N ALA A 10 3.51 -26.82 8.60
CA ALA A 10 2.07 -26.65 8.69
C ALA A 10 1.59 -26.75 10.14
N ASP A 11 2.06 -27.74 10.90
CA ASP A 11 1.77 -27.91 12.32
C ASP A 11 2.29 -26.72 13.14
N ALA A 12 3.52 -26.27 12.86
CA ALA A 12 4.08 -25.08 13.51
C ALA A 12 3.29 -23.80 13.16
N ALA A 13 2.85 -23.64 11.91
CA ALA A 13 2.03 -22.50 11.50
C ALA A 13 0.64 -22.52 12.14
N LEU A 14 0.04 -23.71 12.32
CA LEU A 14 -1.25 -23.86 13.00
C LEU A 14 -1.13 -23.55 14.50
N ALA A 15 -0.06 -24.03 15.16
CA ALA A 15 0.19 -23.73 16.57
C ALA A 15 0.42 -22.22 16.83
N GLY A 16 1.07 -21.53 15.89
CA GLY A 16 1.35 -20.09 15.95
C GLY A 16 0.45 -19.23 15.06
N ILE A 17 -0.79 -19.66 14.79
CA ILE A 17 -1.63 -19.11 13.72
C ILE A 17 -1.93 -17.61 13.85
N ASP A 18 -1.92 -17.06 15.06
CA ASP A 18 -2.16 -15.64 15.32
C ASP A 18 -0.85 -14.81 15.39
N GLU A 19 0.30 -15.46 15.50
CA GLU A 19 1.61 -14.81 15.70
C GLU A 19 2.49 -14.82 14.45
N ILE A 20 2.37 -15.85 13.60
CA ILE A 20 3.14 -15.98 12.36
C ILE A 20 2.85 -14.80 11.41
N ASP A 21 3.83 -14.35 10.62
CA ASP A 21 3.58 -13.32 9.61
C ASP A 21 2.60 -13.84 8.53
N LEU A 22 1.66 -12.99 8.08
CA LEU A 22 0.66 -13.36 7.07
C LEU A 22 1.29 -13.82 5.75
N ARG A 23 2.46 -13.29 5.36
CA ARG A 23 3.18 -13.73 4.16
C ARG A 23 3.71 -15.14 4.33
N ASP A 24 4.25 -15.46 5.50
CA ASP A 24 4.79 -16.78 5.79
C ASP A 24 3.67 -17.82 5.89
N LEU A 25 2.55 -17.48 6.53
CA LEU A 25 1.35 -18.32 6.54
C LEU A 25 0.83 -18.59 5.12
N ARG A 26 0.75 -17.56 4.27
CA ARG A 26 0.41 -17.73 2.84
C ARG A 26 1.39 -18.66 2.12
N SER A 27 2.69 -18.55 2.41
CA SER A 27 3.70 -19.42 1.82
C SER A 27 3.51 -20.88 2.22
N VAL A 28 3.10 -21.17 3.46
CA VAL A 28 2.80 -22.54 3.93
C VAL A 28 1.58 -23.11 3.21
N VAL A 29 0.52 -22.31 3.11
CA VAL A 29 -0.72 -22.69 2.41
C VAL A 29 -0.48 -22.97 0.93
N VAL A 30 0.30 -22.14 0.23
CA VAL A 30 0.65 -22.37 -1.19
C VAL A 30 1.50 -23.62 -1.36
N ALA A 31 2.45 -23.87 -0.44
CA ALA A 31 3.29 -25.06 -0.50
C ALA A 31 2.50 -26.37 -0.30
N ALA A 32 1.27 -26.31 0.23
CA ALA A 32 0.41 -27.47 0.42
C ALA A 32 0.07 -28.18 -0.89
N GLU A 33 0.02 -27.47 -2.03
CA GLU A 33 -0.26 -28.06 -3.34
C GLU A 33 0.73 -29.17 -3.72
N ALA A 34 1.99 -29.04 -3.30
CA ALA A 34 3.04 -30.04 -3.52
C ALA A 34 3.32 -30.92 -2.29
N GLY A 35 2.91 -30.50 -1.10
CA GLY A 35 3.24 -31.15 0.18
C GLY A 35 2.15 -32.05 0.76
N ALA A 36 0.88 -31.77 0.48
CA ALA A 36 -0.26 -32.47 1.07
C ALA A 36 -0.62 -33.76 0.30
N ALA A 37 0.13 -34.83 0.55
CA ALA A 37 0.01 -36.08 -0.19
C ALA A 37 -1.13 -37.01 0.28
N ASP A 38 -1.42 -37.03 1.59
CA ASP A 38 -2.43 -37.89 2.21
C ASP A 38 -3.66 -37.11 2.69
N GLU A 39 -4.72 -37.81 3.11
CA GLU A 39 -5.98 -37.18 3.52
C GLU A 39 -5.84 -36.31 4.78
N GLU A 40 -4.98 -36.69 5.72
CA GLU A 40 -4.72 -35.87 6.91
C GLU A 40 -4.00 -34.57 6.54
N ALA A 41 -3.02 -34.65 5.65
CA ALA A 41 -2.29 -33.51 5.13
C ALA A 41 -3.21 -32.58 4.32
N LYS A 42 -4.15 -33.13 3.55
CA LYS A 42 -5.18 -32.33 2.86
C LYS A 42 -6.11 -31.65 3.85
N ALA A 43 -6.56 -32.34 4.90
CA ALA A 43 -7.40 -31.75 5.95
C ALA A 43 -6.69 -30.60 6.66
N LEU A 44 -5.41 -30.77 7.01
CA LEU A 44 -4.57 -29.72 7.60
C LEU A 44 -4.41 -28.52 6.65
N ALA A 45 -4.23 -28.77 5.35
CA ALA A 45 -4.16 -27.70 4.35
C ALA A 45 -5.47 -26.90 4.26
N GLU A 46 -6.64 -27.55 4.30
CA GLU A 46 -7.93 -26.87 4.30
C GLU A 46 -8.16 -26.07 5.59
N GLU A 47 -7.76 -26.61 6.74
CA GLU A 47 -7.82 -25.88 8.01
C GLU A 47 -6.96 -24.61 7.95
N LEU A 48 -5.71 -24.72 7.49
CA LEU A 48 -4.82 -23.56 7.32
C LEU A 48 -5.37 -22.53 6.33
N ARG A 49 -6.01 -22.95 5.23
CA ARG A 49 -6.68 -22.03 4.28
C ARG A 49 -7.83 -21.27 4.94
N THR A 50 -8.63 -21.97 5.74
CA THR A 50 -9.75 -21.39 6.48
C THR A 50 -9.24 -20.36 7.48
N LYS A 51 -8.27 -20.75 8.32
CA LYS A 51 -7.65 -19.86 9.31
C LYS A 51 -6.95 -18.66 8.70
N LEU A 52 -6.24 -18.85 7.58
CA LEU A 52 -5.64 -17.75 6.84
C LEU A 52 -6.70 -16.76 6.35
N THR A 53 -7.83 -17.25 5.82
CA THR A 53 -8.92 -16.38 5.36
C THR A 53 -9.52 -15.59 6.52
N GLU A 54 -9.88 -16.26 7.61
CA GLU A 54 -10.41 -15.62 8.83
C GLU A 54 -9.48 -14.53 9.36
N ARG A 55 -8.17 -14.83 9.42
CA ARG A 55 -7.17 -13.88 9.92
C ARG A 55 -6.97 -12.69 8.98
N VAL A 56 -6.92 -12.93 7.67
CA VAL A 56 -6.80 -11.86 6.68
C VAL A 56 -8.00 -10.91 6.77
N ASP A 57 -9.21 -11.44 6.92
CA ASP A 57 -10.42 -10.63 7.00
C ASP A 57 -10.48 -9.86 8.33
N ARG A 58 -10.09 -10.47 9.44
CA ARG A 58 -9.97 -9.81 10.75
C ARG A 58 -8.95 -8.66 10.72
N GLU A 59 -7.73 -8.92 10.28
CA GLU A 59 -6.69 -7.87 10.20
C GLU A 59 -7.09 -6.74 9.23
N HIS A 60 -7.81 -7.08 8.15
CA HIS A 60 -8.34 -6.06 7.25
C HIS A 60 -9.40 -5.18 7.92
N ALA A 61 -10.31 -5.77 8.69
CA ALA A 61 -11.33 -5.03 9.44
C ALA A 61 -10.68 -4.13 10.51
N GLU A 62 -9.70 -4.63 11.25
CA GLU A 62 -8.93 -3.88 12.24
C GLU A 62 -8.17 -2.70 11.60
N TRP A 63 -7.54 -2.93 10.46
CA TRP A 63 -6.87 -1.87 9.70
C TRP A 63 -7.84 -0.78 9.25
N LEU A 64 -9.02 -1.14 8.75
CA LEU A 64 -10.05 -0.15 8.40
C LEU A 64 -10.50 0.65 9.63
N ALA A 65 -10.69 -0.02 10.77
CA ALA A 65 -11.03 0.64 12.02
C ALA A 65 -9.92 1.59 12.50
N GLU A 66 -8.65 1.20 12.41
CA GLU A 66 -7.51 2.06 12.79
C GLU A 66 -7.44 3.30 11.89
N VAL A 67 -7.61 3.15 10.58
CA VAL A 67 -7.63 4.28 9.63
C VAL A 67 -8.77 5.23 9.97
N ALA A 68 -9.98 4.70 10.21
CA ALA A 68 -11.16 5.50 10.56
C ALA A 68 -10.95 6.28 11.88
N ALA A 69 -10.51 5.59 12.93
CA ALA A 69 -10.29 6.19 14.24
C ALA A 69 -9.17 7.25 14.18
N THR A 70 -8.07 6.94 13.51
CA THR A 70 -6.95 7.89 13.33
C THR A 70 -7.40 9.16 12.61
N LEU A 71 -8.26 9.02 11.60
CA LEU A 71 -8.81 10.17 10.88
C LEU A 71 -9.78 10.98 11.76
N ALA A 72 -10.65 10.30 12.51
CA ALA A 72 -11.60 10.94 13.44
C ALA A 72 -10.87 11.74 14.55
N ASP A 73 -9.71 11.27 14.99
CA ASP A 73 -8.84 11.98 15.94
C ASP A 73 -8.11 13.20 15.33
N GLY A 74 -8.42 13.59 14.09
CA GLY A 74 -7.77 14.69 13.39
C GLY A 74 -6.34 14.40 12.92
N ARG A 75 -5.86 13.16 13.05
CA ARG A 75 -4.49 12.75 12.66
C ARG A 75 -4.40 12.37 11.17
N MET A 76 -4.89 13.23 10.30
CA MET A 76 -5.06 12.98 8.85
C MET A 76 -3.78 12.47 8.16
N VAL A 77 -2.60 13.07 8.43
CA VAL A 77 -1.33 12.62 7.84
C VAL A 77 -1.01 11.17 8.22
N ARG A 78 -1.30 10.78 9.46
CA ARG A 78 -1.12 9.38 9.92
C ARG A 78 -2.12 8.47 9.22
N ALA A 79 -3.40 8.88 9.14
CA ALA A 79 -4.43 8.10 8.46
C ALA A 79 -4.08 7.85 6.98
N LEU A 80 -3.61 8.87 6.25
CA LEU A 80 -3.13 8.71 4.87
C LEU A 80 -1.99 7.69 4.76
N ARG A 81 -1.02 7.71 5.69
CA ARG A 81 0.10 6.76 5.70
C ARG A 81 -0.34 5.33 6.05
N LEU A 82 -1.29 5.17 6.95
CA LEU A 82 -1.88 3.86 7.27
C LEU A 82 -2.66 3.31 6.07
N SER A 83 -3.37 4.17 5.34
CA SER A 83 -4.18 3.79 4.18
C SER A 83 -3.37 3.19 3.02
N SER A 84 -2.04 3.42 2.97
CA SER A 84 -1.17 2.87 1.92
C SER A 84 -0.65 1.47 2.22
N ARG A 85 -1.05 0.85 3.34
CA ARG A 85 -0.53 -0.44 3.82
C ARG A 85 -1.64 -1.44 4.15
N PRO A 86 -2.51 -1.80 3.19
CA PRO A 86 -3.56 -2.78 3.44
C PRO A 86 -2.95 -4.17 3.71
N PRO A 87 -3.46 -4.94 4.70
CA PRO A 87 -3.07 -6.34 4.93
C PRO A 87 -3.32 -7.26 3.72
N LYS A 88 -4.30 -6.87 2.89
CA LYS A 88 -4.71 -7.52 1.66
C LYS A 88 -4.50 -6.59 0.47
N ALA A 89 -3.49 -6.87 -0.35
CA ALA A 89 -3.19 -6.08 -1.53
C ALA A 89 -4.33 -6.13 -2.55
N GLY A 90 -4.57 -5.02 -3.25
CA GLY A 90 -5.58 -4.93 -4.31
C GLY A 90 -7.02 -4.74 -3.83
N VAL A 91 -7.30 -4.81 -2.52
CA VAL A 91 -8.62 -4.46 -1.99
C VAL A 91 -8.74 -2.94 -1.90
N PRO A 92 -9.72 -2.32 -2.59
CA PRO A 92 -9.92 -0.89 -2.54
C PRO A 92 -10.42 -0.47 -1.16
N LEU A 93 -10.13 0.78 -0.77
CA LEU A 93 -10.75 1.39 0.40
C LEU A 93 -12.27 1.53 0.18
N PRO A 94 -13.07 1.39 1.26
CA PRO A 94 -14.49 1.76 1.23
C PRO A 94 -14.69 3.19 0.72
N GLN A 95 -15.74 3.43 -0.08
CA GLN A 95 -15.96 4.72 -0.75
C GLN A 95 -16.11 5.88 0.24
N ASP A 96 -16.81 5.67 1.35
CA ASP A 96 -16.97 6.66 2.41
C ASP A 96 -15.62 7.02 3.07
N MET A 97 -14.70 6.06 3.20
CA MET A 97 -13.35 6.33 3.70
C MET A 97 -12.52 7.12 2.67
N VAL A 98 -12.66 6.78 1.39
CA VAL A 98 -12.02 7.52 0.28
C VAL A 98 -12.45 8.97 0.30
N THR A 99 -13.75 9.24 0.42
CA THR A 99 -14.30 10.61 0.52
C THR A 99 -13.72 11.33 1.73
N ARG A 100 -13.81 10.74 2.92
CA ARG A 100 -13.33 11.37 4.16
C ARG A 100 -11.83 11.71 4.13
N LEU A 101 -11.00 10.80 3.62
CA LEU A 101 -9.55 11.05 3.46
C LEU A 101 -9.27 12.11 2.39
N THR A 102 -10.02 12.09 1.29
CA THR A 102 -9.89 13.07 0.20
C THR A 102 -10.22 14.47 0.70
N ASP A 103 -11.35 14.63 1.38
CA ASP A 103 -11.83 15.92 1.88
C ASP A 103 -10.88 16.47 2.94
N ALA A 104 -10.46 15.65 3.90
CA ALA A 104 -9.53 16.06 4.95
C ALA A 104 -8.16 16.47 4.39
N ALA A 105 -7.64 15.75 3.39
CA ALA A 105 -6.40 16.11 2.73
C ALA A 105 -6.53 17.38 1.90
N SER A 106 -7.62 17.52 1.13
CA SER A 106 -7.89 18.69 0.28
C SER A 106 -8.05 19.97 1.13
N ALA A 107 -8.77 19.89 2.25
CA ALA A 107 -8.96 21.00 3.18
C ALA A 107 -7.70 21.37 3.98
N ALA A 108 -6.77 20.43 4.17
CA ALA A 108 -5.46 20.73 4.73
C ALA A 108 -4.49 21.35 3.71
N LEU A 109 -4.94 21.44 2.46
CA LEU A 109 -4.17 21.94 1.33
C LEU A 109 -4.79 23.27 0.82
N THR A 110 -4.65 24.36 1.58
CA THR A 110 -4.98 25.77 1.25
C THR A 110 -3.79 26.75 1.07
N SER A 111 -4.03 27.96 0.55
CA SER A 111 -2.99 29.00 0.37
C SER A 111 -2.41 29.58 1.67
N ASP A 112 -3.16 29.53 2.76
CA ASP A 112 -2.74 29.96 4.11
C ASP A 112 -2.04 28.85 4.90
N THR A 113 -1.99 27.62 4.37
CA THR A 113 -1.28 26.52 5.02
C THR A 113 0.23 26.76 4.97
N PRO A 114 0.94 26.70 6.12
CA PRO A 114 2.40 26.86 6.14
C PRO A 114 3.10 25.83 5.27
N THR A 115 4.12 26.28 4.52
CA THR A 115 4.82 25.46 3.52
C THR A 115 5.34 24.12 4.07
N LYS A 116 5.90 24.10 5.29
CA LYS A 116 6.33 22.85 5.94
C LYS A 116 5.18 21.86 6.16
N ARG A 117 4.00 22.35 6.53
CA ARG A 117 2.79 21.52 6.69
C ARG A 117 2.32 21.04 5.33
N TRP A 118 2.36 21.89 4.31
CA TRP A 118 2.07 21.51 2.93
C TRP A 118 2.90 20.31 2.45
N THR A 119 4.22 20.42 2.58
CA THR A 119 5.18 19.37 2.19
C THR A 119 4.88 18.06 2.92
N THR A 120 4.55 18.15 4.21
CA THR A 120 4.20 16.98 5.02
C THR A 120 2.93 16.28 4.52
N VAL A 121 1.89 17.06 4.21
CA VAL A 121 0.62 16.51 3.70
C VAL A 121 0.81 15.96 2.30
N LEU A 122 1.47 16.68 1.40
CA LEU A 122 1.79 16.24 0.04
C LEU A 122 2.54 14.89 0.04
N GLY A 123 3.55 14.77 0.90
CA GLY A 123 4.31 13.53 1.07
C GLY A 123 3.46 12.34 1.53
N ALA A 124 2.41 12.58 2.33
CA ALA A 124 1.47 11.52 2.71
C ALA A 124 0.46 11.21 1.59
N VAL A 125 -0.07 12.24 0.93
CA VAL A 125 -1.02 12.11 -0.18
C VAL A 125 -0.41 11.29 -1.31
N ALA A 126 0.83 11.55 -1.71
CA ALA A 126 1.46 10.91 -2.87
C ALA A 126 1.55 9.37 -2.80
N PHE A 127 1.47 8.78 -1.61
CA PHE A 127 1.49 7.33 -1.41
C PHE A 127 0.13 6.75 -1.00
N SER A 128 -0.86 7.61 -0.72
CA SER A 128 -2.20 7.16 -0.36
C SER A 128 -2.98 6.65 -1.59
N PRO A 129 -3.94 5.72 -1.41
CA PRO A 129 -4.88 5.34 -2.46
C PRO A 129 -5.70 6.53 -3.00
N VAL A 130 -5.94 7.57 -2.18
CA VAL A 130 -6.74 8.76 -2.56
C VAL A 130 -5.96 9.82 -3.32
N ARG A 131 -4.67 9.58 -3.64
CA ARG A 131 -3.80 10.62 -4.24
C ARG A 131 -4.36 11.26 -5.51
N ARG A 132 -5.16 10.52 -6.28
CA ARG A 132 -5.73 10.97 -7.56
C ARG A 132 -6.99 11.82 -7.40
N THR A 133 -7.65 11.77 -6.25
CA THR A 133 -8.90 12.47 -5.95
C THR A 133 -8.68 13.71 -5.09
N VAL A 134 -7.56 13.80 -4.37
CA VAL A 134 -7.20 14.99 -3.59
C VAL A 134 -7.00 16.19 -4.49
N GLN A 135 -7.77 17.25 -4.24
CA GLN A 135 -7.71 18.52 -4.95
C GLN A 135 -7.33 19.62 -3.95
N PRO A 136 -6.10 20.15 -4.00
CA PRO A 136 -5.73 21.32 -3.20
C PRO A 136 -6.71 22.48 -3.44
N GLN A 137 -7.13 23.14 -2.36
CA GLN A 137 -7.96 24.34 -2.37
C GLN A 137 -7.17 25.61 -2.73
N GLY A 138 -5.84 25.56 -2.63
CA GLY A 138 -4.95 26.63 -3.06
C GLY A 138 -3.50 26.17 -3.14
N ILE A 139 -2.60 27.07 -3.51
CA ILE A 139 -1.15 26.89 -3.35
C ILE A 139 -0.65 27.96 -2.38
N PRO A 140 0.36 27.68 -1.53
CA PRO A 140 0.95 28.72 -0.68
C PRO A 140 1.40 29.93 -1.51
N GLU A 141 1.15 31.15 -1.03
CA GLU A 141 1.50 32.39 -1.77
C GLU A 141 3.01 32.52 -2.02
N LYS A 142 3.82 31.99 -1.09
CA LYS A 142 5.28 31.98 -1.17
C LYS A 142 5.81 30.57 -0.91
N PRO A 143 5.74 29.67 -1.91
CA PRO A 143 6.34 28.34 -1.80
C PRO A 143 7.85 28.47 -1.59
N ASP A 144 8.38 27.75 -0.61
CA ASP A 144 9.83 27.69 -0.39
C ASP A 144 10.48 26.64 -1.29
N LYS A 145 11.81 26.62 -1.31
CA LYS A 145 12.59 25.68 -2.12
C LYS A 145 12.36 24.23 -1.72
N GLU A 146 12.06 23.95 -0.45
CA GLU A 146 11.82 22.60 0.05
C GLU A 146 10.51 22.04 -0.53
N LEU A 147 9.44 22.84 -0.50
CA LEU A 147 8.17 22.46 -1.11
C LEU A 147 8.32 22.25 -2.62
N LEU A 148 8.94 23.18 -3.34
CA LEU A 148 9.13 23.03 -4.79
C LEU A 148 9.92 21.78 -5.15
N ALA A 149 10.96 21.44 -4.36
CA ALA A 149 11.71 20.21 -4.54
C ALA A 149 10.85 18.96 -4.30
N GLU A 150 10.03 18.94 -3.24
CA GLU A 150 9.16 17.79 -2.95
C GLU A 150 8.05 17.64 -4.00
N VAL A 151 7.45 18.73 -4.48
CA VAL A 151 6.49 18.70 -5.61
C VAL A 151 7.12 18.10 -6.86
N THR A 152 8.34 18.53 -7.20
CA THR A 152 9.08 18.03 -8.36
C THR A 152 9.34 16.53 -8.24
N LYS A 153 9.85 16.10 -7.09
CA LYS A 153 10.13 14.70 -6.78
C LYS A 153 8.87 13.82 -6.83
N LEU A 154 7.71 14.34 -6.44
CA LEU A 154 6.45 13.59 -6.40
C LEU A 154 5.58 13.77 -7.65
N SER A 155 6.05 14.51 -8.65
CA SER A 155 5.27 14.90 -9.84
C SER A 155 4.66 13.73 -10.60
N GLU A 156 5.36 12.59 -10.71
CA GLU A 156 4.82 11.37 -11.33
C GLU A 156 3.63 10.77 -10.55
N ARG A 157 3.63 10.92 -9.22
CA ARG A 157 2.61 10.32 -8.34
C ARG A 157 1.37 11.19 -8.21
N VAL A 158 1.55 12.51 -8.25
CA VAL A 158 0.50 13.52 -8.09
C VAL A 158 0.58 14.58 -9.21
N PRO A 159 0.47 14.18 -10.49
CA PRO A 159 0.72 15.07 -11.62
C PRO A 159 -0.23 16.26 -11.67
N HIS A 160 -1.49 16.10 -11.23
CA HIS A 160 -2.47 17.18 -11.15
C HIS A 160 -2.12 18.22 -10.08
N ILE A 161 -1.49 17.81 -8.97
CA ILE A 161 -1.00 18.75 -7.95
C ILE A 161 0.26 19.45 -8.44
N ALA A 162 1.19 18.71 -9.06
CA ALA A 162 2.42 19.28 -9.62
C ALA A 162 2.14 20.36 -10.67
N ALA A 163 1.11 20.15 -11.50
CA ALA A 163 0.66 21.14 -12.47
C ALA A 163 0.25 22.48 -11.84
N LEU A 164 -0.31 22.48 -10.62
CA LEU A 164 -0.65 23.72 -9.90
C LEU A 164 0.59 24.56 -9.54
N PHE A 165 1.76 23.92 -9.43
CA PHE A 165 3.05 24.57 -9.22
C PHE A 165 3.80 24.85 -10.52
N GLY A 166 3.20 24.60 -11.68
CA GLY A 166 3.84 24.74 -12.99
C GLY A 166 4.93 23.69 -13.26
N VAL A 167 4.92 22.56 -12.54
CA VAL A 167 5.87 21.47 -12.71
C VAL A 167 5.29 20.43 -13.65
N GLU A 168 5.95 20.19 -14.79
CA GLU A 168 5.60 19.10 -15.68
C GLU A 168 6.00 17.74 -15.06
N PRO A 169 5.17 16.68 -15.20
CA PRO A 169 5.54 15.35 -14.73
C PRO A 169 6.81 14.89 -15.44
N THR A 170 7.88 14.64 -14.70
CA THR A 170 9.09 14.09 -15.31
C THR A 170 8.76 12.68 -15.79
N PRO A 171 8.81 12.35 -17.10
CA PRO A 171 8.60 10.99 -17.54
C PRO A 171 9.79 10.12 -17.09
N PRO A 172 9.56 8.86 -16.69
CA PRO A 172 10.66 7.99 -16.28
C PRO A 172 11.65 7.84 -17.45
N PRO A 173 12.97 7.84 -17.19
CA PRO A 173 13.94 7.62 -18.24
C PRO A 173 13.61 6.29 -18.91
N LYS A 174 13.38 6.31 -20.23
CA LYS A 174 13.16 5.10 -21.02
C LYS A 174 14.32 4.16 -20.70
N ARG A 175 14.04 3.05 -20.00
CA ARG A 175 15.02 1.98 -19.81
C ARG A 175 15.47 1.55 -21.20
N GLY A 176 16.66 2.00 -21.59
CA GLY A 176 17.28 1.61 -22.85
C GLY A 176 17.27 0.10 -22.92
N ARG A 177 16.66 -0.44 -23.97
CA ARG A 177 16.61 -1.87 -24.26
C ARG A 177 18.04 -2.33 -24.49
N ARG A 178 18.73 -2.72 -23.42
CA ARG A 178 20.14 -3.07 -23.42
C ARG A 178 20.26 -4.52 -23.92
N GLY A 179 20.62 -4.64 -25.20
CA GLY A 179 21.31 -5.80 -25.75
C GLY A 179 20.43 -6.98 -26.22
N ALA A 180 20.14 -7.02 -27.52
CA ALA A 180 20.12 -8.28 -28.26
C ALA A 180 21.18 -8.15 -29.35
N GLY A 181 22.43 -8.45 -28.98
CA GLY A 181 23.56 -8.53 -29.90
C GLY A 181 24.22 -9.89 -29.77
N LYS A 182 24.13 -10.69 -30.85
CA LYS A 182 24.98 -11.81 -31.33
C LYS A 182 24.11 -12.91 -31.92
N GLN A 183 24.46 -13.64 -32.98
CA GLN A 183 25.46 -13.60 -34.05
C GLN A 183 25.15 -14.86 -34.92
N ALA A 184 25.50 -14.80 -36.20
CA ALA A 184 25.85 -15.90 -37.10
C ALA A 184 24.79 -16.94 -37.54
N SER A 185 24.59 -17.02 -38.86
CA SER A 185 24.80 -18.24 -39.64
C SER A 185 25.12 -17.87 -41.10
N THR A 186 26.37 -18.16 -41.48
CA THR A 186 26.75 -18.51 -42.86
C THR A 186 26.59 -20.03 -42.97
#